data_AF-A0A955TNE1-F1
#
_entry.id   AF-A0A955TNE1-F1
#
_cell.length_a   1.000
_cell.length_b   1.000
_cell.length_c   1.000
_cell.angle_alpha   90.00
_cell.angle_beta   90.00
_cell.angle_gamma   90.00
#
_symmetry.space_group_name_H-M   'P 1'
#
loop_
_entity.id
_entity.type
_entity.pdbx_description
1 polymer ?
#
loop_
_entity_poly.entity_id
_entity_poly.type
_entity_poly.pdbx_seq_one_letter_code
_entity_poly.pdbx_strand_id
1 'polypeptide(L)'
;MKMILLHGRHDPDQRMNDWGFTGPMLRHVKYIHSVYGNLTIGFTSRSAAKAAHRLTGWPFFDDAVLEIRQHDDLMMLTAPEASYYGDWELVEDADPVGG
;
A
#
# COMPACT_ATOMS: atom_id res chain seq x y z
N MET A 1 12.72 1.81 -2.75
CA MET A 1 11.94 0.56 -2.67
C MET A 1 10.54 0.86 -3.19
N LYS A 2 9.86 -0.17 -3.67
CA LYS A 2 8.46 -0.13 -4.08
C LYS A 2 7.67 -1.19 -3.31
N MET A 3 6.46 -0.85 -2.92
CA MET A 3 5.51 -1.75 -2.29
C MET A 3 4.43 -2.15 -3.29
N ILE A 4 4.10 -3.43 -3.35
CA ILE A 4 3.03 -3.98 -4.18
C ILE A 4 1.99 -4.59 -3.25
N LEU A 5 0.72 -4.28 -3.47
CA LEU A 5 -0.39 -4.90 -2.75
C LEU A 5 -0.90 -6.11 -3.53
N LEU A 6 -1.13 -7.21 -2.82
CA LEU A 6 -1.47 -8.51 -3.40
C LEU A 6 -2.75 -9.04 -2.79
N HIS A 7 -3.35 -10.00 -3.49
CA HIS A 7 -4.55 -10.68 -3.04
C HIS A 7 -5.72 -9.72 -2.80
N GLY A 8 -5.93 -8.86 -3.81
CA GLY A 8 -6.97 -7.85 -3.85
C GLY A 8 -8.37 -8.46 -4.03
N ARG A 9 -9.34 -7.90 -3.32
CA ARG A 9 -10.78 -8.23 -3.38
C ARG A 9 -11.62 -6.97 -3.18
N HIS A 10 -12.85 -6.98 -3.69
CA HIS A 10 -13.80 -5.87 -3.55
C HIS A 10 -14.75 -6.05 -2.36
N ASP A 11 -14.87 -7.28 -1.86
CA ASP A 11 -15.61 -7.65 -0.66
C ASP A 11 -14.62 -8.30 0.32
N PRO A 12 -14.48 -7.78 1.57
CA PRO A 12 -13.54 -8.33 2.53
C PRO A 12 -13.86 -9.78 2.92
N ASP A 13 -15.13 -10.20 2.84
CA ASP A 13 -15.59 -11.55 3.17
C ASP A 13 -15.48 -12.52 1.97
N GLN A 14 -14.96 -12.05 0.82
CA GLN A 14 -14.83 -12.86 -0.38
C GLN A 14 -13.88 -14.05 -0.15
N ARG A 15 -14.41 -15.26 -0.32
CA ARG A 15 -13.59 -16.47 -0.42
C ARG A 15 -12.80 -16.44 -1.74
N MET A 16 -11.47 -16.37 -1.63
CA MET A 16 -10.61 -16.33 -2.81
C MET A 16 -10.42 -17.71 -3.42
N ASN A 17 -10.81 -17.87 -4.67
CA ASN A 17 -10.59 -19.11 -5.44
C ASN A 17 -9.42 -18.99 -6.43
N ASP A 18 -8.98 -17.76 -6.75
CA ASP A 18 -8.02 -17.42 -7.81
C ASP A 18 -6.90 -16.48 -7.33
N TRP A 19 -6.71 -16.38 -6.00
CA TRP A 19 -5.74 -15.47 -5.37
C TRP A 19 -6.01 -13.96 -5.56
N GLY A 20 -7.13 -13.56 -6.18
CA GLY A 20 -7.51 -12.15 -6.30
C GLY A 20 -6.63 -11.33 -7.26
N PHE A 21 -6.75 -10.00 -7.20
CA PHE A 21 -6.05 -9.09 -8.11
C PHE A 21 -4.84 -8.38 -7.47
N THR A 22 -3.90 -7.92 -8.30
CA THR A 22 -2.77 -7.08 -7.85
C THR A 22 -3.20 -5.63 -7.74
N GLY A 23 -2.88 -4.99 -6.61
CA GLY A 23 -3.18 -3.59 -6.34
C GLY A 23 -2.15 -2.61 -6.92
N PRO A 24 -2.27 -1.32 -6.58
CA PRO A 24 -1.34 -0.30 -7.05
C PRO A 24 0.06 -0.53 -6.47
N MET A 25 1.07 -0.18 -7.27
CA MET A 25 2.46 -0.16 -6.85
C MET A 25 2.83 1.21 -6.26
N LEU A 26 3.21 1.24 -4.99
CA LEU A 26 3.65 2.45 -4.31
C LEU A 26 5.16 2.59 -4.44
N ARG A 27 5.63 3.66 -5.06
CA ARG A 27 7.07 3.91 -5.29
C ARG A 27 7.68 4.79 -4.22
N HIS A 28 9.01 4.76 -4.17
CA HIS A 28 9.81 5.60 -3.26
C HIS A 28 9.47 5.38 -1.78
N VAL A 29 9.16 4.12 -1.44
CA VAL A 29 8.99 3.67 -0.07
C VAL A 29 10.37 3.68 0.59
N LYS A 30 10.44 4.33 1.75
CA LYS A 30 11.64 4.44 2.58
C LYS A 30 11.62 3.42 3.72
N TYR A 31 10.47 3.23 4.36
CA TYR A 31 10.28 2.25 5.43
C TYR A 31 8.80 1.92 5.62
N ILE A 32 8.54 0.80 6.27
CA ILE A 32 7.23 0.43 6.82
C ILE A 32 7.45 0.20 8.31
N HIS A 33 6.56 0.75 9.15
CA HIS A 33 6.65 0.64 10.61
C HIS A 33 5.33 0.08 11.15
N SER A 34 5.43 -0.93 12.01
CA SER A 34 4.29 -1.53 12.71
C SER A 34 4.40 -1.26 14.20
N VAL A 35 3.37 -0.65 14.78
CA VAL A 35 3.29 -0.32 16.21
C VAL A 35 1.91 -0.71 16.73
N TYR A 36 1.86 -1.76 17.56
CA TYR A 36 0.63 -2.24 18.19
C TYR A 36 -0.52 -2.49 17.21
N GLY A 37 -0.22 -3.01 16.02
CA GLY A 37 -1.20 -3.26 14.96
C GLY A 37 -1.45 -2.07 14.03
N ASN A 38 -0.94 -0.87 14.34
CA ASN A 38 -0.98 0.24 13.40
C ASN A 38 0.20 0.16 12.44
N LEU A 39 -0.08 0.22 11.14
CA LEU A 39 0.91 0.22 10.09
C LEU A 39 1.05 1.63 9.51
N THR A 40 2.28 2.13 9.47
CA THR A 40 2.61 3.39 8.78
C THR A 40 3.67 3.13 7.72
N ILE A 41 3.61 3.91 6.64
CA ILE A 41 4.55 3.82 5.54
C ILE A 41 5.19 5.18 5.29
N GLY A 42 6.52 5.23 5.35
CA GLY A 42 7.31 6.42 5.10
C GLY A 42 7.81 6.45 3.66
N PHE A 43 7.72 7.61 3.03
CA PHE A 43 8.20 7.85 1.68
C PHE A 43 9.45 8.72 1.66
N THR A 44 10.23 8.68 0.59
CA THR A 44 11.43 9.53 0.46
C THR A 44 11.12 11.02 0.30
N SER A 45 9.88 11.38 -0.06
CA SER A 45 9.44 12.77 -0.18
C SER A 45 7.93 12.92 0.04
N ARG A 46 7.50 14.13 0.39
CA ARG A 46 6.09 14.52 0.45
C ARG A 46 5.36 14.29 -0.88
N SER A 47 6.03 14.52 -2.01
CA SER A 47 5.44 14.33 -3.34
C SER A 47 5.12 12.86 -3.61
N ALA A 48 6.01 11.95 -3.19
CA ALA A 48 5.77 10.51 -3.26
C ALA A 48 4.63 10.08 -2.34
N ALA A 49 4.58 10.58 -1.10
CA ALA A 49 3.46 10.33 -0.19
C ALA A 49 2.12 10.83 -0.76
N LYS A 50 2.08 12.02 -1.38
CA LYS A 50 0.89 12.52 -2.08
C LYS A 50 0.47 11.64 -3.25
N ALA A 51 1.41 11.05 -3.98
CA ALA A 51 1.09 10.11 -5.06
C ALA A 51 0.47 8.83 -4.51
N ALA A 52 1.06 8.26 -3.46
CA ALA A 52 0.51 7.09 -2.78
C ALA A 52 -0.89 7.38 -2.20
N HIS A 53 -1.07 8.51 -1.52
CA HIS A 53 -2.37 8.94 -0.99
C HIS A 53 -3.46 8.97 -2.07
N ARG A 54 -3.16 9.46 -3.28
CA ARG A 54 -4.14 9.46 -4.38
C ARG A 54 -4.49 8.06 -4.88
N LEU A 55 -3.55 7.12 -4.80
CA LEU A 55 -3.75 5.74 -5.24
C LEU A 55 -4.45 4.88 -4.18
N THR A 56 -4.30 5.23 -2.90
CA THR A 56 -4.79 4.39 -1.80
C THR A 56 -5.91 5.01 -0.99
N GLY A 57 -6.00 6.33 -0.96
CA GLY A 57 -6.85 7.08 -0.03
C GLY A 57 -6.41 6.98 1.44
N TRP A 58 -5.23 6.42 1.72
CA TRP A 58 -4.67 6.37 3.07
C TRP A 58 -4.35 7.76 3.60
N PRO A 59 -4.77 8.11 4.83
CA PRO A 59 -4.56 9.44 5.38
C PRO A 59 -3.08 9.72 5.67
N PHE A 60 -2.71 10.99 5.67
CA PHE A 60 -1.43 11.44 6.17
C PHE A 60 -1.36 11.28 7.69
N PHE A 61 -0.28 10.66 8.16
CA PHE A 61 0.10 10.64 9.57
C PHE A 61 1.12 11.74 9.89
N ASP A 62 2.02 12.03 8.94
CA ASP A 62 3.01 13.11 8.97
C ASP A 62 3.37 13.54 7.53
N ASP A 63 4.28 14.50 7.31
CA ASP A 63 4.52 15.15 6.01
C ASP A 63 4.79 14.17 4.86
N ALA A 64 5.62 13.14 5.09
CA ALA A 64 5.94 12.10 4.11
C ALA A 64 5.56 10.69 4.59
N VAL A 65 4.56 10.60 5.48
CA VAL A 65 4.14 9.34 6.11
C VAL A 65 2.63 9.17 6.00
N LEU A 66 2.19 8.00 5.52
CA LEU A 66 0.79 7.62 5.50
C LEU A 66 0.50 6.54 6.54
N GLU A 67 -0.70 6.58 7.13
CA GLU A 67 -1.23 5.49 7.95
C GLU A 67 -2.02 4.52 7.06
N ILE A 68 -1.62 3.25 7.07
CA ILE A 68 -2.31 2.20 6.32
C ILE A 68 -3.63 1.89 7.02
N ARG A 69 -4.74 2.09 6.32
CA ARG A 69 -6.06 1.68 6.82
C ARG A 69 -6.19 0.18 6.75
N GLN A 70 -6.74 -0.41 7.81
CA GLN A 70 -6.99 -1.84 7.91
C GLN A 70 -8.48 -2.12 8.14
N HIS A 71 -8.94 -3.26 7.64
CA HIS A 71 -10.21 -3.89 7.95
C HIS A 71 -9.90 -5.33 8.35
N ASP A 72 -10.01 -5.62 9.64
CA ASP A 72 -9.46 -6.83 10.26
C ASP A 72 -7.98 -7.03 9.90
N ASP A 73 -7.62 -8.11 9.20
CA ASP A 73 -6.27 -8.43 8.74
C ASP A 73 -5.93 -7.84 7.36
N LEU A 74 -6.87 -7.09 6.75
CA LEU A 74 -6.75 -6.63 5.36
C LEU A 74 -6.34 -5.16 5.29
N MET A 75 -5.42 -4.83 4.40
CA MET A 75 -5.16 -3.43 4.04
C MET A 75 -6.29 -2.92 3.15
N MET A 76 -6.90 -1.81 3.55
CA MET A 76 -8.04 -1.22 2.86
C MET A 76 -7.61 0.02 2.08
N LEU A 77 -7.92 0.05 0.79
CA LEU A 77 -7.85 1.24 -0.03
C LEU A 77 -9.24 1.87 -0.13
N THR A 78 -9.31 3.20 -0.09
CA THR A 78 -10.56 3.96 -0.18
C THR A 78 -10.67 4.76 -1.49
N ALA A 79 -9.69 4.63 -2.38
CA ALA A 79 -9.67 5.28 -3.69
C ALA A 79 -9.07 4.35 -4.76
N PRO A 80 -9.52 4.44 -6.03
CA PRO A 80 -10.72 5.16 -6.49
C PRO A 80 -12.03 4.54 -5.97
N GLU A 81 -12.00 3.26 -5.59
CA GLU A 81 -13.09 2.54 -4.95
C GLU A 81 -12.54 1.73 -3.77
N ALA A 82 -13.42 1.25 -2.89
CA ALA A 82 -13.02 0.39 -1.79
C ALA A 82 -12.42 -0.93 -2.33
N SER A 83 -11.24 -1.28 -1.85
CA SER A 83 -10.60 -2.58 -2.13
C SER A 83 -9.77 -3.03 -0.94
N TYR A 84 -9.60 -4.33 -0.81
CA TYR A 84 -9.00 -4.98 0.36
C TYR A 84 -7.89 -5.93 -0.10
N TYR A 85 -6.76 -5.91 0.59
CA TYR A 85 -5.57 -6.67 0.20
C TYR A 85 -5.04 -7.46 1.38
N GLY A 86 -4.84 -8.76 1.18
CA GLY A 86 -4.35 -9.66 2.23
C GLY A 86 -2.85 -9.55 2.44
N ASP A 87 -2.10 -9.23 1.38
CA ASP A 87 -0.64 -9.29 1.40
C ASP A 87 -0.01 -8.07 0.76
N TRP A 88 1.25 -7.86 1.10
CA TRP A 88 2.11 -6.87 0.47
C TRP A 88 3.52 -7.41 0.30
N GLU A 89 4.20 -6.89 -0.70
CA GLU A 89 5.61 -7.15 -0.93
C GLU A 89 6.36 -5.83 -0.99
N LEU A 90 7.54 -5.77 -0.36
CA LEU A 90 8.47 -4.66 -0.48
C LEU A 90 9.68 -5.15 -1.27
N VAL A 91 9.91 -4.52 -2.42
CA VAL A 91 11.00 -4.91 -3.32
C VAL A 91 11.85 -3.69 -3.66
N GLU A 92 13.08 -3.94 -4.09
CA GLU A 92 13.94 -2.87 -4.61
C GLU A 92 13.28 -2.21 -5.83
N ASP A 93 13.48 -0.90 -5.96
CA ASP A 93 13.22 -0.27 -7.24
C ASP A 93 14.32 -0.80 -8.16
N ALA A 94 13.97 -1.70 -9.09
CA ALA A 94 14.92 -2.13 -10.10
C ALA A 94 15.50 -0.87 -10.76
N ASP A 95 16.83 -0.72 -10.72
CA ASP A 95 17.50 0.28 -11.54
C ASP A 95 17.03 0.08 -12.99
N PRO A 96 16.66 1.15 -13.72
CA PRO A 96 16.56 1.01 -15.17
C PRO A 96 17.93 0.50 -15.61
N VAL A 97 17.96 -0.69 -16.21
CA VAL A 97 19.18 -1.35 -16.66
C VAL A 97 20.03 -0.35 -17.45
N GLY A 98 21.15 0.10 -16.86
CA GLY A 98 22.31 0.68 -17.53
C GLY A 98 22.12 2.04 -18.21
N GLY A 99 23.13 2.91 -18.03
CA GLY A 99 23.30 4.13 -18.84
C GLY A 99 23.94 3.87 -20.20
#